data_AF-A0A8J8WD27-F1
#
_entry.id   AF-A0A8J8WD27-F1
#
_cell.length_a   1.000
_cell.length_b   1.000
_cell.length_c   1.000
_cell.angle_alpha   90.00
_cell.angle_beta   90.00
_cell.angle_gamma   90.00
#
_symmetry.space_group_name_H-M   'P 1'
#
loop_
_entity.id
_entity.type
_entity.pdbx_description
1 polymer ?
#
loop_
_entity_poly.entity_id
_entity_poly.type
_entity_poly.pdbx_seq_one_letter_code
_entity_poly.pdbx_strand_id
1 'polypeptide(L)'
;MKRWYNSDEAGQRIDRQYKKIKHQWQNNLTHNNLTILKRMGHQVQDVKKKAREKYWTSFLQSMDHRTPLAEVSRKIKIVQGKKVPSPFHPDPTKKSNELMQEWADASSYDCLPLQV
;
A
#
# COMPACT_ATOMS: atom_id res chain seq x y z
N MET A 1 -8.07 4.40 -7.34
CA MET A 1 -7.02 4.52 -6.29
C MET A 1 -6.33 5.88 -6.46
N LYS A 2 -6.64 6.89 -5.63
CA LYS A 2 -6.00 8.22 -5.72
C LYS A 2 -4.49 8.07 -5.49
N ARG A 3 -3.65 8.65 -6.35
CA ARG A 3 -2.19 8.58 -6.24
C ARG A 3 -1.72 9.58 -5.17
N TRP A 4 -1.68 9.13 -3.92
CA TRP A 4 -1.21 9.91 -2.75
C TRP A 4 0.25 10.40 -2.85
N TYR A 5 0.99 9.88 -3.83
CA TYR A 5 2.37 10.24 -4.16
C TYR A 5 2.51 11.56 -4.95
N ASN A 6 1.43 12.13 -5.47
CA ASN A 6 1.47 13.28 -6.38
C ASN A 6 1.57 14.66 -5.69
N SER A 7 1.74 14.76 -4.38
CA SER A 7 1.77 16.05 -3.69
C SER A 7 3.12 16.79 -3.76
N ASP A 8 4.19 16.14 -4.23
CA ASP A 8 5.54 16.70 -4.27
C ASP A 8 6.02 16.84 -5.73
N GLU A 9 6.41 18.06 -6.15
CA GLU A 9 6.81 18.38 -7.53
C GLU A 9 8.00 17.52 -7.99
N ALA A 10 8.94 17.24 -7.08
CA ALA A 10 10.10 16.40 -7.37
C ALA A 10 9.68 14.96 -7.70
N GLY A 11 8.70 14.42 -6.95
CA GLY A 11 8.16 13.08 -7.18
C GLY A 11 7.42 12.96 -8.50
N GLN A 12 6.69 14.01 -8.91
CA GLN A 12 6.03 14.06 -10.21
C GLN A 12 7.02 14.11 -11.37
N ARG A 13 8.10 14.90 -11.24
CA ARG A 13 9.15 14.98 -12.26
C ARG A 13 9.82 13.62 -12.48
N ILE A 14 10.14 12.90 -11.42
CA ILE A 14 10.76 11.57 -11.48
C ILE A 14 9.81 10.53 -12.13
N ASP A 15 8.51 10.52 -11.78
CA ASP A 15 7.54 9.60 -12.38
C ASP A 15 7.32 9.88 -13.88
N ARG A 16 7.31 11.15 -14.29
CA ARG A 16 7.21 11.55 -15.72
C ARG A 16 8.44 11.11 -16.51
N GLN A 17 9.64 11.33 -15.97
CA GLN A 17 10.87 10.91 -16.64
C GLN A 17 10.98 9.38 -16.74
N TYR A 18 10.62 8.66 -15.67
CA TYR A 18 10.57 7.19 -15.69
C TYR A 18 9.63 6.66 -16.77
N LYS A 19 8.42 7.22 -16.91
CA LYS A 19 7.47 6.85 -17.97
C LYS A 19 8.02 7.12 -19.37
N LYS A 20 8.67 8.27 -19.57
CA LYS A 20 9.29 8.64 -20.84
C LYS A 20 10.36 7.63 -21.25
N ILE A 21 11.27 7.29 -20.33
CA ILE A 21 12.37 6.36 -20.61
C ILE A 21 11.85 4.92 -20.74
N LYS A 22 10.83 4.53 -19.96
CA LYS A 22 10.13 3.25 -20.13
C LYS A 22 9.55 3.10 -21.54
N HIS A 23 8.88 4.13 -22.02
CA HIS A 23 8.31 4.14 -23.37
C HIS A 23 9.40 4.09 -24.45
N GLN A 24 10.48 4.85 -24.27
CA GLN A 24 11.63 4.81 -25.19
C GLN A 24 12.30 3.44 -25.25
N TRP A 25 12.45 2.75 -24.12
CA TRP A 25 13.00 1.38 -24.08
C TRP A 25 12.06 0.36 -24.73
N GLN A 26 10.75 0.49 -24.53
CA GLN A 26 9.76 -0.38 -25.17
C GLN A 26 9.80 -0.26 -26.70
N ASN A 27 10.12 0.92 -27.22
CA ASN A 27 10.16 1.18 -28.66
C ASN A 27 11.56 1.03 -29.26
N ASN A 28 12.62 1.27 -28.48
CA ASN A 28 14.02 1.19 -28.89
C ASN A 28 14.81 0.38 -27.84
N LEU A 29 15.05 -0.90 -28.13
CA LEU A 29 15.71 -1.91 -27.28
C LEU A 29 17.23 -1.64 -27.10
N THR A 30 17.60 -0.45 -26.63
CA THR A 30 19.01 -0.10 -26.35
C THR A 30 19.39 -0.47 -24.92
N HIS A 31 20.55 -1.13 -24.78
CA HIS A 31 21.07 -1.60 -23.49
C HIS A 31 21.26 -0.47 -22.47
N ASN A 32 21.67 0.73 -22.91
CA ASN A 32 21.80 1.92 -22.05
C ASN A 32 20.48 2.34 -21.40
N ASN A 33 19.36 2.22 -22.12
CA ASN A 33 18.05 2.57 -21.58
C ASN A 33 17.60 1.60 -20.47
N LEU A 34 18.05 0.34 -20.51
CA LEU A 34 17.73 -0.66 -19.48
C LEU A 34 18.38 -0.32 -18.13
N THR A 35 19.65 0.07 -18.12
CA THR A 35 20.37 0.45 -16.90
C THR A 35 19.77 1.71 -16.27
N ILE A 36 19.44 2.70 -17.11
CA ILE A 36 18.77 3.94 -16.66
C ILE A 36 17.38 3.62 -16.10
N LEU A 37 16.61 2.73 -16.75
CA LEU A 37 15.30 2.27 -16.27
C LEU A 37 15.38 1.60 -14.90
N LYS A 38 16.37 0.73 -14.70
CA LYS A 38 16.55 0.06 -13.39
C LYS A 38 16.82 1.10 -12.30
N ARG A 39 17.76 2.01 -12.52
CA ARG A 39 18.10 3.07 -11.55
C ARG A 39 16.90 3.99 -11.25
N MET A 40 16.21 4.46 -12.29
CA MET A 40 15.03 5.32 -12.11
C MET A 40 13.85 4.56 -11.52
N GLY A 41 13.72 3.27 -11.80
CA GLY A 41 12.75 2.40 -11.15
C GLY A 41 12.93 2.35 -9.64
N HIS A 42 14.18 2.25 -9.17
CA HIS A 42 14.49 2.29 -7.74
C HIS A 42 14.15 3.66 -7.14
N GLN A 43 14.57 4.75 -7.80
CA GLN A 43 14.24 6.11 -7.35
C GLN A 43 12.73 6.33 -7.24
N VAL A 44 11.94 5.89 -8.24
CA VAL A 44 10.47 5.97 -8.16
C VAL A 44 9.91 5.19 -6.97
N GLN A 45 10.46 4.01 -6.67
CA GLN A 45 10.03 3.23 -5.50
C GLN A 45 10.40 3.93 -4.19
N ASP A 46 11.59 4.50 -4.09
CA ASP A 46 12.04 5.21 -2.89
C ASP A 46 11.18 6.44 -2.59
N VAL A 47 10.90 7.27 -3.60
CA VAL A 47 10.02 8.42 -3.37
C VAL A 47 8.60 7.94 -3.05
N LYS A 48 8.11 6.86 -3.68
CA LYS A 48 6.80 6.27 -3.32
C LYS A 48 6.75 5.77 -1.89
N LYS A 49 7.83 5.14 -1.41
CA LYS A 49 7.98 4.69 -0.03
C LYS A 49 7.94 5.88 0.92
N LYS A 50 8.73 6.92 0.67
CA LYS A 50 8.73 8.16 1.48
C LYS A 50 7.37 8.85 1.52
N ALA A 51 6.69 8.96 0.38
CA ALA A 51 5.35 9.56 0.34
C ALA A 51 4.32 8.71 1.12
N ARG A 52 4.43 7.38 1.05
CA ARG A 52 3.60 6.46 1.81
C ARG A 52 3.86 6.57 3.31
N GLU A 53 5.12 6.64 3.72
CA GLU A 53 5.51 6.87 5.12
C GLU A 53 4.94 8.19 5.64
N LYS A 54 5.17 9.30 4.92
CA LYS A 54 4.61 10.61 5.28
C LYS A 54 3.09 10.57 5.42
N TYR A 55 2.40 9.92 4.48
CA TYR A 55 0.95 9.75 4.55
C TYR A 55 0.53 8.98 5.80
N TRP A 56 1.18 7.85 6.09
CA TRP A 56 0.88 7.06 7.29
C TRP A 56 1.16 7.82 8.58
N THR A 57 2.27 8.56 8.66
CA THR A 57 2.58 9.39 9.84
C THR A 57 1.51 10.45 10.06
N SER A 58 1.12 11.20 9.03
CA SER A 58 0.04 12.20 9.14
C SER A 58 -1.31 11.56 9.47
N PHE A 59 -1.61 10.41 8.87
CA PHE A 59 -2.81 9.64 9.19
C PHE A 59 -2.88 9.26 10.67
N LEU A 60 -1.79 8.69 11.21
CA LEU A 60 -1.68 8.33 12.63
C LEU A 60 -1.80 9.56 13.55
N GLN A 61 -1.15 10.67 13.19
CA GLN A 61 -1.24 11.93 13.94
C GLN A 61 -2.65 12.53 13.94
N SER A 62 -3.43 12.30 12.88
CA SER A 62 -4.82 12.79 12.79
C SER A 62 -5.84 11.92 13.54
N MET A 63 -5.44 10.75 14.06
CA MET A 63 -6.34 9.90 14.84
C MET A 63 -6.32 10.32 16.30
N ASP A 64 -7.51 10.61 16.85
CA ASP A 64 -7.68 10.81 18.29
C ASP A 64 -7.33 9.50 19.02
N HIS A 65 -6.69 9.60 20.19
CA HIS A 65 -6.41 8.48 21.07
C HIS A 65 -7.69 7.74 21.50
N ARG A 66 -8.84 8.40 21.41
CA ARG A 66 -10.16 7.81 21.69
C ARG A 66 -10.85 7.20 20.46
N THR A 67 -10.20 7.18 19.30
CA THR A 67 -10.78 6.63 18.07
C THR A 67 -11.11 5.14 18.28
N PRO A 68 -12.37 4.70 18.13
CA PRO A 68 -12.73 3.29 18.27
C PRO A 68 -11.96 2.40 17.30
N LEU A 69 -11.55 1.21 17.75
CA LEU A 69 -10.78 0.25 16.93
C LEU A 69 -11.48 -0.10 15.61
N ALA A 70 -12.82 -0.17 15.62
CA ALA A 70 -13.62 -0.39 14.42
C ALA A 70 -13.47 0.74 13.38
N GLU A 71 -13.34 1.98 13.84
CA GLU A 71 -13.13 3.15 12.99
C GLU A 71 -11.70 3.20 12.44
N VAL A 72 -10.71 2.85 13.27
CA VAL A 72 -9.31 2.66 12.82
C VAL A 72 -9.23 1.60 11.72
N SER A 73 -9.82 0.43 11.95
CA SER A 73 -9.87 -0.67 10.99
C SER A 73 -10.57 -0.26 9.68
N ARG A 74 -11.67 0.49 9.78
CA ARG A 74 -12.38 1.06 8.62
C ARG A 74 -11.47 1.98 7.81
N LYS A 75 -10.82 2.95 8.46
CA LYS A 75 -9.93 3.91 7.80
C LYS A 75 -8.75 3.20 7.13
N ILE A 76 -8.14 2.21 7.78
CA ILE A 76 -7.07 1.39 7.18
C ILE A 76 -7.55 0.66 5.92
N LYS A 77 -8.75 0.05 5.94
CA LYS A 77 -9.30 -0.63 4.76
C LYS A 77 -9.54 0.33 3.59
N ILE A 78 -10.00 1.55 3.86
CA ILE A 78 -10.16 2.61 2.84
C ILE A 78 -8.81 2.97 2.22
N VAL A 79 -7.77 3.15 3.03
CA VAL A 79 -6.41 3.44 2.55
C VAL A 79 -5.86 2.31 1.68
N GLN A 80 -6.10 1.06 2.07
CA GLN A 80 -5.72 -0.12 1.31
C GLN A 80 -6.57 -0.32 0.03
N GLY A 81 -7.62 0.48 -0.17
CA GLY A 81 -8.56 0.30 -1.29
C GLY A 81 -9.42 -0.96 -1.16
N LYS A 82 -9.49 -1.55 0.04
CA LYS A 82 -10.34 -2.70 0.32
C LYS A 82 -11.77 -2.21 0.57
N LYS A 83 -12.75 -3.05 0.21
CA LYS A 83 -14.14 -2.78 0.57
C LYS A 83 -14.25 -2.68 2.09
N VAL A 84 -14.81 -1.58 2.57
CA VAL A 84 -15.22 -1.45 3.96
C VAL A 84 -16.35 -2.45 4.18
N PRO A 85 -16.23 -3.39 5.13
CA PRO A 85 -17.33 -4.29 5.43
C PRO A 85 -18.54 -3.47 5.88
N SER A 86 -19.71 -3.86 5.38
CA SER A 86 -20.99 -3.33 5.84
C SER A 86 -21.07 -3.47 7.37
N PRO A 87 -21.56 -2.45 8.11
CA PRO A 87 -21.75 -2.56 9.56
C PRO A 87 -22.73 -3.68 9.93
N PHE A 88 -23.60 -4.09 9.00
CA PHE A 88 -24.45 -5.27 9.14
C PHE A 88 -24.00 -6.32 8.13
N HIS A 89 -23.40 -7.41 8.65
CA HIS A 89 -23.24 -8.63 7.86
C HIS A 89 -24.61 -9.31 7.76
N PRO A 90 -25.03 -9.79 6.57
CA PRO A 90 -26.33 -10.46 6.41
C PRO A 90 -26.50 -11.70 7.30
N ASP A 91 -25.39 -12.27 7.78
CA ASP A 91 -25.36 -13.33 8.80
C ASP A 91 -24.17 -13.13 9.75
N PRO A 92 -24.34 -12.40 10.87
CA PRO A 92 -23.25 -12.10 11.80
C PRO A 92 -22.62 -13.35 12.43
N THR A 93 -23.44 -14.38 12.69
CA THR A 93 -23.03 -15.62 13.34
C THR A 93 -22.08 -16.40 12.44
N LYS A 94 -22.43 -16.55 11.16
CA LYS A 94 -21.55 -17.20 10.18
C LYS A 94 -20.21 -16.49 10.05
N LYS A 95 -20.20 -15.15 9.99
CA LYS A 95 -18.94 -14.38 9.89
C LYS A 95 -18.11 -14.49 11.17
N SER A 96 -18.74 -14.53 12.34
CA SER A 96 -18.05 -14.77 13.61
C SER A 96 -17.36 -16.14 13.61
N ASN A 97 -18.05 -17.19 13.16
CA ASN A 97 -17.49 -18.53 13.09
C ASN A 97 -16.33 -18.64 12.09
N GLU A 98 -16.45 -18.00 10.91
CA GLU A 98 -15.36 -17.90 9.93
C GLU A 98 -14.13 -17.22 10.53
N LEU A 99 -14.33 -16.09 11.23
CA LEU A 99 -13.23 -15.39 11.89
C LEU A 99 -12.62 -16.26 12.99
N MET A 100 -13.43 -16.91 13.83
CA MET A 100 -12.92 -17.81 14.87
C MET A 100 -12.03 -18.91 14.28
N GLN A 101 -12.42 -19.48 13.14
CA GLN A 101 -11.61 -20.47 12.44
C GLN A 101 -10.33 -19.86 11.86
N GLU A 102 -10.40 -18.70 11.20
CA GLU A 102 -9.21 -17.99 10.68
C GLU A 102 -8.18 -17.70 11.79
N TRP A 103 -8.65 -17.28 12.97
CA TRP A 103 -7.79 -17.03 14.13
C TRP A 103 -7.26 -18.32 14.75
N ALA A 104 -8.07 -19.37 14.85
CA ALA A 104 -7.62 -20.69 15.31
C ALA A 104 -6.52 -21.24 14.40
N ASP A 105 -6.75 -21.21 13.09
CA ASP A 105 -5.79 -21.62 12.08
C ASP A 105 -4.51 -20.78 12.18
N ALA A 106 -4.61 -19.45 12.26
CA ALA A 106 -3.46 -18.58 12.42
C ALA A 106 -2.69 -18.80 13.73
N SER A 107 -3.38 -19.12 14.82
CA SER A 107 -2.77 -19.43 16.12
C SER A 107 -2.14 -20.82 16.18
N SER A 108 -2.53 -21.72 15.27
CA SER A 108 -1.90 -23.04 15.13
C SER A 108 -0.57 -23.01 14.36
N TYR A 109 -0.22 -21.86 13.76
CA TYR A 109 1.09 -21.64 13.16
C TYR A 109 2.08 -21.12 14.22
N ASP A 110 2.87 -22.03 14.79
CA ASP A 110 3.98 -21.74 15.73
C ASP A 110 5.26 -21.22 15.05
N CYS A 111 5.23 -21.04 13.73
CA CYS A 111 6.41 -20.63 12.98
C CYS A 111 6.55 -19.11 12.97
N LEU A 112 7.59 -18.59 13.64
CA LEU A 112 8.08 -17.23 13.40
C LEU A 112 8.35 -17.05 11.89
N PRO A 113 7.99 -15.90 11.28
CA PRO A 113 8.25 -15.67 9.87
C PRO A 113 9.75 -15.84 9.60
N LEU A 114 10.08 -16.76 8.70
CA LEU A 114 11.44 -16.97 8.20
C LEU A 114 11.98 -15.63 7.73
N GLN A 115 13.10 -15.19 8.33
CA GLN A 115 13.86 -14.07 7.82
C GLN A 115 14.36 -14.45 6.42
N VAL A 116 13.78 -13.84 5.39
CA VAL A 116 14.26 -13.87 4.01
C VAL A 116 14.62 -12.46 3.58
#